data_AF-A0A7X6YEV3-F1
#
_entry.id   AF-A0A7X6YEV3-F1
#
_cell.length_a   1.000
_cell.length_b   1.000
_cell.length_c   1.000
_cell.angle_alpha   90.00
_cell.angle_beta   90.00
_cell.angle_gamma   90.00
#
_symmetry.space_group_name_H-M   'P 1'
#
loop_
_entity.id
_entity.type
_entity.pdbx_description
1 polymer ?
#
loop_
_entity_poly.entity_id
_entity_poly.type
_entity_poly.pdbx_seq_one_letter_code
_entity_poly.pdbx_strand_id
1 'polypeptide(L)'
;GMTADPDGDGVENWLEYAMALDPMIQDSEFAMDGGVTAGYLTLSYRKNPLATDVTFTVEACDDLAVQDWTTVDVSETGIEDYISWLWITNRHDVPVADAPRRFLRLVITPPAP
;
A
#
# COMPACT_ATOMS: atom_id res chain seq x y z
N GLY A 1 5.42 1.17 22.28
CA GLY A 1 6.16 0.00 21.73
C GLY A 1 5.80 -0.17 20.27
N MET A 2 6.47 -1.04 19.50
CA MET A 2 6.22 -1.18 18.06
C MET A 2 4.76 -1.55 17.73
N THR A 3 4.15 -2.44 18.53
CA THR A 3 2.76 -2.90 18.36
C THR A 3 1.76 -2.08 19.18
N ALA A 4 2.11 -0.83 19.53
CA ALA A 4 1.19 0.04 20.24
C ALA A 4 0.49 0.96 19.24
N ASP A 5 -0.76 1.29 19.57
CA ASP A 5 -1.66 2.17 18.82
C ASP A 5 -2.12 3.27 19.81
N PRO A 6 -1.37 4.40 19.88
CA PRO A 6 -1.59 5.44 20.89
C PRO A 6 -2.80 6.34 20.61
N ASP A 7 -3.13 6.56 19.35
CA ASP A 7 -4.23 7.42 18.88
C ASP A 7 -5.53 6.65 18.60
N GLY A 8 -5.46 5.33 18.50
CA GLY A 8 -6.61 4.42 18.46
C GLY A 8 -7.26 4.32 17.09
N ASP A 9 -6.51 4.55 16.01
CA ASP A 9 -7.02 4.44 14.64
C ASP A 9 -6.86 3.03 14.04
N GLY A 10 -6.24 2.12 14.79
CA GLY A 10 -6.03 0.72 14.40
C GLY A 10 -4.71 0.47 13.67
N VAL A 11 -3.83 1.47 13.56
CA VAL A 11 -2.51 1.34 12.97
C VAL A 11 -1.43 1.33 14.07
N GLU A 12 -0.60 0.29 14.06
CA GLU A 12 0.47 0.17 15.05
C GLU A 12 1.67 1.08 14.71
N ASN A 13 2.40 1.55 15.72
CA ASN A 13 3.56 2.46 15.56
C ASN A 13 4.58 2.04 14.49
N TRP A 14 4.80 0.73 14.27
CA TRP A 14 5.74 0.30 13.23
C TRP A 14 5.18 0.52 11.82
N LEU A 15 3.86 0.39 11.65
CA LEU A 15 3.17 0.61 10.39
C LEU A 15 2.99 2.11 10.14
N GLU A 16 2.69 2.89 11.18
CA GLU A 16 2.76 4.36 11.21
C GLU A 16 4.14 4.85 10.69
N TYR A 17 5.22 4.30 11.26
CA TYR A 17 6.59 4.57 10.82
C TYR A 17 6.82 4.19 9.35
N ALA A 18 6.32 3.03 8.92
CA ALA A 18 6.49 2.57 7.55
C ALA A 18 5.77 3.49 6.54
N MET A 19 4.59 3.99 6.91
CA MET A 19 3.72 4.82 6.07
C MET A 19 3.93 6.33 6.24
N ALA A 20 4.88 6.74 7.10
CA ALA A 20 5.16 8.14 7.43
C ALA A 20 3.92 8.91 7.94
N LEU A 21 3.21 8.27 8.85
CA LEU A 21 2.05 8.81 9.58
C LEU A 21 2.48 9.28 10.98
N ASP A 22 1.61 10.02 11.68
CA ASP A 22 1.87 10.48 13.04
C ASP A 22 1.15 9.57 14.06
N PRO A 23 1.88 8.76 14.86
CA PRO A 23 1.28 7.80 15.78
C PRO A 23 0.48 8.42 16.95
N MET A 24 0.38 9.74 17.00
CA MET A 24 -0.39 10.48 17.99
C MET A 24 -1.63 11.16 17.37
N ILE A 25 -1.89 10.97 16.08
CA ILE A 25 -2.98 11.58 15.32
C ILE A 25 -3.63 10.51 14.46
N GLN A 26 -4.94 10.34 14.64
CA GLN A 26 -5.74 9.48 13.76
C GLN A 26 -5.71 10.03 12.32
N ASP A 27 -4.86 9.46 11.49
CA ASP A 27 -4.55 9.95 10.14
C ASP A 27 -4.36 8.82 9.11
N SER A 28 -4.70 7.58 9.49
CA SER A 28 -4.70 6.39 8.63
C SER A 28 -5.47 6.54 7.32
N GLU A 29 -6.45 7.44 7.23
CA GLU A 29 -7.13 7.74 5.97
C GLU A 29 -6.21 8.31 4.88
N PHE A 30 -5.04 8.86 5.24
CA PHE A 30 -4.06 9.39 4.29
C PHE A 30 -3.05 8.35 3.81
N ALA A 31 -3.09 7.14 4.36
CA ALA A 31 -2.08 6.12 4.12
C ALA A 31 -2.11 5.55 2.69
N MET A 32 -3.30 5.47 2.08
CA MET A 32 -3.51 4.79 0.81
C MET A 32 -4.73 5.29 0.05
N ASP A 33 -4.69 5.10 -1.27
CA ASP A 33 -5.82 5.35 -2.16
C ASP A 33 -5.87 4.28 -3.26
N GLY A 34 -7.04 4.10 -3.87
CA GLY A 34 -7.26 3.12 -4.92
C GLY A 34 -8.27 3.63 -5.94
N GLY A 35 -8.15 3.16 -7.18
CA GLY A 35 -9.05 3.65 -8.23
C GLY A 35 -8.77 3.07 -9.61
N VAL A 36 -9.35 3.70 -10.63
CA VAL A 36 -9.07 3.39 -12.03
C VAL A 36 -8.52 4.63 -12.69
N THR A 37 -7.27 4.56 -13.15
CA THR A 37 -6.59 5.66 -13.84
C THR A 37 -6.18 5.19 -15.23
N ALA A 38 -6.52 5.97 -16.26
CA ALA A 38 -6.23 5.65 -17.65
C ALA A 38 -6.65 4.23 -18.10
N GLY A 39 -7.72 3.69 -17.50
CA GLY A 39 -8.25 2.35 -17.82
C GLY A 39 -7.62 1.17 -17.07
N TYR A 40 -6.75 1.43 -16.09
CA TYR A 40 -6.09 0.40 -15.27
C TYR A 40 -6.47 0.54 -13.80
N LEU A 41 -6.61 -0.59 -13.10
CA LEU A 41 -6.80 -0.62 -11.66
C LEU A 41 -5.50 -0.19 -10.96
N THR A 42 -5.58 0.77 -10.06
CA THR A 42 -4.43 1.36 -9.35
C THR A 42 -4.58 1.25 -7.84
N LEU A 43 -3.45 1.09 -7.15
CA LEU A 43 -3.31 1.20 -5.70
C LEU A 43 -2.11 2.10 -5.43
N SER A 44 -2.32 3.14 -4.63
CA SER A 44 -1.26 4.06 -4.22
C SER A 44 -1.14 4.09 -2.70
N TYR A 45 0.06 4.32 -2.18
CA TYR A 45 0.32 4.34 -0.74
C TYR A 45 1.45 5.29 -0.37
N ARG A 46 1.39 5.79 0.87
CA ARG A 46 2.52 6.49 1.49
C ARG A 46 3.61 5.51 1.90
N LYS A 47 4.85 5.94 1.70
CA LYS A 47 6.04 5.24 2.19
C LYS A 47 6.98 6.23 2.84
N ASN A 48 7.46 5.91 4.04
CA ASN A 48 8.58 6.59 4.65
C ASN A 48 9.87 6.21 3.89
N PRO A 49 10.58 7.17 3.26
CA PRO A 49 11.82 6.88 2.55
C PRO A 49 12.93 6.37 3.49
N LEU A 50 12.82 6.61 4.80
CA LEU A 50 13.78 6.15 5.81
C LEU A 50 13.48 4.73 6.32
N ALA A 51 12.29 4.18 6.06
CA ALA A 51 11.90 2.81 6.43
C ALA A 51 12.52 1.76 5.50
N THR A 52 13.85 1.73 5.45
CA THR A 52 14.64 0.82 4.59
C THR A 52 14.63 -0.63 5.05
N ASP A 53 14.12 -0.87 6.25
CA ASP A 53 13.98 -2.16 6.93
C ASP A 53 12.57 -2.78 6.78
N VAL A 54 11.66 -2.09 6.09
CA VAL A 54 10.29 -2.54 5.83
C VAL A 54 10.11 -2.88 4.35
N THR A 55 9.44 -3.97 4.05
CA THR A 55 9.13 -4.37 2.66
C THR A 55 7.68 -4.07 2.31
N PHE A 56 7.47 -3.46 1.14
CA PHE A 56 6.16 -3.15 0.57
C PHE A 56 5.98 -3.96 -0.72
N THR A 57 4.89 -4.72 -0.80
CA THR A 57 4.56 -5.54 -1.98
C THR A 57 3.11 -5.31 -2.35
N VAL A 58 2.85 -4.93 -3.61
CA VAL A 58 1.48 -4.91 -4.15
C VAL A 58 1.22 -6.22 -4.86
N GLU A 59 0.10 -6.84 -4.52
CA GLU A 59 -0.34 -8.12 -5.08
C GLU A 59 -1.75 -7.99 -5.62
N ALA A 60 -2.12 -8.93 -6.47
CA ALA A 60 -3.40 -8.94 -7.14
C ALA A 60 -4.03 -10.34 -7.14
N CYS A 61 -5.35 -10.43 -6.90
CA CYS A 61 -6.18 -11.64 -7.05
C CYS A 61 -7.47 -11.34 -7.84
N ASP A 62 -8.05 -12.32 -8.55
CA ASP A 62 -9.28 -12.14 -9.35
C ASP A 62 -10.53 -12.65 -8.58
N ASP A 63 -10.28 -13.43 -7.53
CA ASP A 63 -11.29 -13.92 -6.62
C ASP A 63 -10.84 -13.81 -5.15
N LEU A 64 -11.59 -13.02 -4.37
CA LEU A 64 -11.33 -12.83 -2.94
C LEU A 64 -11.65 -14.08 -2.10
N ALA A 65 -12.43 -15.03 -2.61
CA ALA A 65 -12.70 -16.28 -1.92
C ALA A 65 -11.56 -17.29 -2.10
N VAL A 66 -10.86 -17.26 -3.24
CA VAL A 66 -9.72 -18.14 -3.53
C VAL A 66 -8.43 -17.62 -2.90
N GLN A 67 -8.25 -16.29 -2.84
CA GLN A 67 -7.07 -15.63 -2.27
C GLN A 67 -5.73 -16.06 -2.90
N ASP A 68 -5.71 -16.28 -4.21
CA ASP A 68 -4.52 -16.57 -5.01
C ASP A 68 -3.74 -15.28 -5.36
N TRP A 69 -3.33 -14.55 -4.34
CA TRP A 69 -2.59 -13.30 -4.48
C TRP A 69 -1.21 -13.53 -5.12
N THR A 70 -0.90 -12.76 -6.15
CA THR A 70 0.41 -12.80 -6.83
C THR A 70 0.89 -11.40 -7.19
N THR A 71 2.17 -11.27 -7.52
CA THR A 71 2.74 -10.03 -8.11
C THR A 71 2.68 -10.02 -9.64
N VAL A 72 2.02 -11.00 -10.27
CA VAL A 72 1.90 -11.08 -11.73
C VAL A 72 1.05 -9.93 -12.24
N ASP A 73 1.53 -9.31 -13.32
CA ASP A 73 0.91 -8.14 -13.95
C ASP A 73 0.69 -6.98 -12.97
N VAL A 74 1.58 -6.81 -11.99
CA VAL A 74 1.59 -5.64 -11.11
C VAL A 74 2.89 -4.88 -11.31
N SER A 75 2.77 -3.60 -11.66
CA SER A 75 3.90 -2.71 -11.88
C SER A 75 3.80 -1.45 -11.03
N GLU A 76 4.93 -0.97 -10.53
CA GLU A 76 5.06 0.40 -10.02
C GLU A 76 5.12 1.36 -11.22
N THR A 77 4.29 2.40 -11.21
CA THR A 77 4.14 3.33 -12.32
C THR A 77 4.47 4.77 -11.97
N GLY A 78 4.67 5.08 -10.69
CA GLY A 78 4.99 6.43 -10.26
C GLY A 78 5.50 6.48 -8.83
N ILE A 79 6.42 7.43 -8.61
CA ILE A 79 6.89 7.86 -7.30
C ILE A 79 6.80 9.38 -7.28
N GLU A 80 6.04 9.94 -6.35
CA GLU A 80 6.02 11.36 -6.05
C GLU A 80 6.71 11.61 -4.71
N ASP A 81 7.65 12.54 -4.66
CA ASP A 81 8.44 12.85 -3.46
C ASP A 81 7.90 14.11 -2.76
N TYR A 82 7.36 13.91 -1.55
CA TYR A 82 6.85 14.97 -0.67
C TYR A 82 7.82 15.30 0.48
N ILE A 83 9.10 14.96 0.31
CA ILE A 83 10.23 15.17 1.24
C ILE A 83 10.15 14.28 2.49
N SER A 84 9.07 14.36 3.26
CA SER A 84 8.90 13.53 4.46
C SER A 84 8.32 12.15 4.16
N TRP A 85 7.70 11.97 2.99
CA TRP A 85 7.12 10.72 2.54
C TRP A 85 7.12 10.66 1.00
N LEU A 86 7.01 9.44 0.48
CA LEU A 86 6.83 9.15 -0.94
C LEU A 86 5.39 8.68 -1.19
N TRP A 87 4.78 9.12 -2.28
CA TRP A 87 3.57 8.52 -2.82
C TRP A 87 3.97 7.52 -3.90
N ILE A 88 3.76 6.24 -3.63
CA ILE A 88 4.06 5.17 -4.58
C ILE A 88 2.76 4.74 -5.25
N THR A 89 2.74 4.72 -6.57
CA THR A 89 1.57 4.27 -7.35
C THR A 89 1.90 2.99 -8.07
N ASN A 90 1.14 1.93 -7.78
CA ASN A 90 1.15 0.67 -8.50
C ASN A 90 -0.14 0.49 -9.30
N ARG A 91 -0.08 -0.34 -10.33
CA ARG A 91 -1.27 -0.76 -11.08
C ARG A 91 -1.24 -2.24 -11.42
N HIS A 92 -2.42 -2.77 -11.75
CA HIS A 92 -2.51 -3.99 -12.54
C HIS A 92 -2.32 -3.66 -14.04
N ASP A 93 -1.48 -4.41 -14.74
CA ASP A 93 -1.08 -4.14 -16.13
C ASP A 93 -2.08 -4.63 -17.18
N VAL A 94 -3.10 -5.38 -16.75
CA VAL A 94 -4.25 -5.71 -17.61
C VAL A 94 -5.32 -4.61 -17.46
N PRO A 95 -5.78 -4.00 -18.57
CA PRO A 95 -6.87 -3.01 -18.52
C PRO A 95 -8.12 -3.57 -17.85
N VAL A 96 -8.88 -2.71 -17.16
CA VAL A 96 -10.12 -3.13 -16.48
C VAL A 96 -11.18 -3.68 -17.44
N ALA A 97 -11.13 -3.29 -18.71
CA ALA A 97 -12.00 -3.82 -19.76
C ALA A 97 -11.74 -5.31 -20.07
N ASP A 98 -10.49 -5.76 -19.91
CA ASP A 98 -10.04 -7.12 -20.18
C ASP A 98 -9.93 -7.97 -18.89
N ALA A 99 -9.89 -7.32 -17.72
CA ALA A 99 -9.92 -7.94 -16.39
C ALA A 99 -11.05 -7.33 -15.53
N PRO A 100 -12.34 -7.65 -15.83
CA PRO A 100 -13.49 -7.02 -15.17
C PRO A 100 -13.63 -7.38 -13.68
N ARG A 101 -12.89 -8.39 -13.21
CA ARG A 101 -12.80 -8.77 -11.80
C ARG A 101 -11.34 -8.84 -11.41
N ARG A 102 -10.85 -7.80 -10.76
CA ARG A 102 -9.48 -7.72 -10.24
C ARG A 102 -9.47 -6.94 -8.93
N PHE A 103 -8.65 -7.41 -8.00
CA PHE A 103 -8.42 -6.78 -6.70
C PHE A 103 -6.93 -6.56 -6.54
N LEU A 104 -6.55 -5.44 -5.91
CA LEU A 104 -5.19 -5.17 -5.46
C LEU A 104 -5.17 -5.15 -3.94
N ARG A 105 -4.07 -5.60 -3.34
CA ARG A 105 -3.76 -5.37 -1.93
C ARG A 105 -2.32 -4.91 -1.78
N LEU A 106 -2.07 -4.17 -0.71
CA LEU A 106 -0.74 -3.86 -0.23
C LEU A 106 -0.39 -4.82 0.92
N VAL A 107 0.78 -5.44 0.85
CA VAL A 107 1.37 -6.25 1.91
C VAL A 107 2.60 -5.51 2.41
N ILE A 108 2.61 -5.21 3.71
CA ILE A 108 3.74 -4.56 4.38
C ILE A 108 4.31 -5.54 5.38
N THR A 109 5.58 -5.89 5.20
CA THR A 109 6.28 -6.83 6.09
C THR A 109 7.22 -6.04 7.00
N PRO A 110 7.07 -6.14 8.33
CA PRO A 110 7.93 -5.47 9.29
C PRO A 110 9.38 -5.97 9.19
N PRO A 111 10.35 -5.26 9.80
CA PRO A 111 11.73 -5.71 9.88
C PRO A 111 11.83 -7.10 10.52
N ALA A 112 12.84 -7.88 10.11
CA ALA A 112 13.17 -9.10 10.83
C ALA A 112 13.53 -8.78 12.29
N PRO A 113 13.14 -9.63 13.27
CA PRO A 113 13.41 -9.40 14.69
C PRO A 113 14.90 -9.41 15.05
#